data_AF-A0A3S0Y391-F1
#
_entry.id   AF-A0A3S0Y391-F1
#
_cell.length_a   1.000
_cell.length_b   1.000
_cell.length_c   1.000
_cell.angle_alpha   90.00
_cell.angle_beta   90.00
_cell.angle_gamma   90.00
#
_symmetry.space_group_name_H-M   'P 1'
#
loop_
_entity.id
_entity.type
_entity.pdbx_description
1 polymer ?
#
loop_
_entity_poly.entity_id
_entity_poly.type
_entity_poly.pdbx_seq_one_letter_code
_entity_poly.pdbx_strand_id
1 'polypeptide(L)'
;MDYLNQLPEVEWVESCGAFRRRQETFSEFCFLVLTKNFKRVADYVKRFHGVINIVAETDRDITLSLKTGINLQLIKVGLENKGSGLIYHTGSTEHVKQLEDYAKEQGFILNQKGLFKDKIYEAGSDEHEIYNALGLGYIEPELREARDEIKAAEKNCLPPLIELDDIKGDLHSHTNETDGKEPLERMIVAAIEKGYEYFAITDHSKRLSITNGLNEERLLKQIDQINELNLLYPSFKILKSIEVDILEDGALDLSNEVLKELDLRVCSIHSKFKLPEQQQTERIIRAMDNPYFNILGHATGRLLKSRPPYPINIEKILLAAKDRGCYLELNAQPYRLDINDHYCKLAKDIGVKVAISSDAHAIQQLNYMQLGIYQARRGWLEKKDVLNCFSWPELQLLLKRN
;
A
#
# COMPACT_ATOMS: atom_id res chain seq x y z
N MET A 1 0.48 5.41 -20.51
CA MET A 1 0.73 4.32 -21.47
C MET A 1 -0.35 4.30 -22.54
N ASP A 2 -1.64 4.29 -22.19
CA ASP A 2 -2.76 4.30 -23.16
C ASP A 2 -2.65 5.36 -24.26
N TYR A 3 -2.26 6.58 -23.90
CA TYR A 3 -2.00 7.65 -24.88
C TYR A 3 -0.90 7.26 -25.89
N LEU A 4 0.23 6.71 -25.43
CA LEU A 4 1.34 6.29 -26.30
C LEU A 4 0.94 5.09 -27.18
N ASN A 5 0.14 4.16 -26.65
CA ASN A 5 -0.35 2.99 -27.38
C ASN A 5 -1.33 3.32 -28.51
N GLN A 6 -1.85 4.56 -28.58
CA GLN A 6 -2.65 5.02 -29.73
C GLN A 6 -1.81 5.31 -30.96
N LEU A 7 -0.47 5.44 -30.83
CA LEU A 7 0.43 5.73 -31.92
C LEU A 7 0.98 4.41 -32.52
N PRO A 8 0.69 4.07 -33.80
CA PRO A 8 1.12 2.80 -34.39
C PRO A 8 2.64 2.56 -34.43
N GLU A 9 3.44 3.63 -34.35
CA GLU A 9 4.89 3.54 -34.29
C GLU A 9 5.44 3.05 -32.94
N VAL A 10 4.61 3.00 -31.90
CA VAL A 10 4.97 2.44 -30.60
C VAL A 10 4.72 0.93 -30.67
N GLU A 11 5.81 0.16 -30.79
CA GLU A 11 5.74 -1.31 -30.84
C GLU A 11 5.58 -1.91 -29.45
N TRP A 12 6.12 -1.24 -28.43
CA TRP A 12 6.00 -1.60 -27.02
C TRP A 12 6.32 -0.39 -26.13
N VAL A 13 5.65 -0.30 -24.99
CA VAL A 13 5.93 0.70 -23.96
C VAL A 13 5.69 0.10 -22.59
N GLU A 14 6.55 0.42 -21.63
CA GLU A 14 6.39 -0.01 -20.25
C GLU A 14 6.85 1.08 -19.28
N SER A 15 6.17 1.14 -18.13
CA SER A 15 6.52 2.05 -17.05
C SER A 15 7.73 1.56 -16.26
N CYS A 16 8.49 2.50 -15.71
CA CYS A 16 9.73 2.27 -14.98
C CYS A 16 9.80 3.14 -13.73
N GLY A 17 10.98 3.18 -13.12
CA GLY A 17 11.31 3.99 -11.96
C GLY A 17 10.48 3.67 -10.72
N ALA A 18 10.43 4.65 -9.82
CA ALA A 18 9.71 4.58 -8.57
C ALA A 18 8.21 4.25 -8.74
N PHE A 19 7.59 4.69 -9.85
CA PHE A 19 6.20 4.36 -10.17
C PHE A 19 6.01 2.86 -10.39
N ARG A 20 6.90 2.19 -11.15
CA ARG A 20 6.84 0.74 -11.37
C ARG A 20 7.10 -0.04 -10.08
N ARG A 21 8.00 0.45 -9.22
CA ARG A 21 8.24 -0.10 -7.87
C ARG A 21 7.14 0.25 -6.85
N ARG A 22 6.11 0.99 -7.28
CA ARG A 22 4.98 1.43 -6.46
C ARG A 22 5.33 2.27 -5.23
N GLN A 23 6.41 3.07 -5.31
CA GLN A 23 6.77 3.95 -4.20
C GLN A 23 5.63 4.94 -3.88
N GLU A 24 5.42 5.19 -2.58
CA GLU A 24 4.36 6.07 -2.06
C GLU A 24 4.43 7.50 -2.58
N THR A 25 5.63 7.99 -2.93
CA THR A 25 5.81 9.28 -3.60
C THR A 25 6.92 9.19 -4.64
N PHE A 26 6.79 9.93 -5.73
CA PHE A 26 7.80 10.04 -6.78
C PHE A 26 7.65 11.38 -7.52
N SER A 27 8.72 11.84 -8.16
CA SER A 27 8.77 13.12 -8.88
C SER A 27 8.89 12.96 -10.39
N GLU A 28 8.94 11.71 -10.87
CA GLU A 28 9.10 11.40 -12.29
C GLU A 28 8.34 10.13 -12.68
N PHE A 29 7.65 10.20 -13.81
CA PHE A 29 7.22 9.02 -14.55
C PHE A 29 8.28 8.69 -15.60
N CYS A 30 8.87 7.50 -15.51
CA CYS A 30 9.80 7.00 -16.50
C CYS A 30 9.11 5.92 -17.35
N PHE A 31 9.27 5.98 -18.67
CA PHE A 31 8.76 4.98 -19.61
C PHE A 31 9.85 4.56 -20.59
N LEU A 32 9.93 3.26 -20.86
CA LEU A 32 10.72 2.73 -21.97
C LEU A 32 9.82 2.52 -23.17
N VAL A 33 10.32 2.82 -24.36
CA VAL A 33 9.59 2.64 -25.62
C VAL A 33 10.43 1.94 -26.66
N LEU A 34 9.86 0.92 -27.29
CA LEU A 34 10.38 0.28 -28.48
C LEU A 34 9.71 0.90 -29.70
N THR A 35 10.52 1.51 -30.57
CA THR A 35 10.04 2.13 -31.80
C THR A 35 11.15 2.27 -32.84
N LYS A 36 10.78 2.11 -34.11
CA LYS A 36 11.68 2.44 -35.24
C LYS A 36 11.79 3.94 -35.50
N ASN A 37 10.84 4.76 -35.03
CA ASN A 37 10.78 6.20 -35.28
C ASN A 37 10.56 7.01 -33.99
N PHE A 38 11.61 7.11 -33.17
CA PHE A 38 11.53 7.81 -31.88
C PHE A 38 11.17 9.29 -32.03
N LYS A 39 11.64 9.97 -33.08
CA LYS A 39 11.29 11.37 -33.33
C LYS A 39 9.77 11.56 -33.44
N ARG A 40 9.08 10.68 -34.17
CA ARG A 40 7.61 10.72 -34.28
C ARG A 40 6.92 10.47 -32.94
N VAL A 41 7.43 9.53 -32.13
CA VAL A 41 6.91 9.27 -30.78
C VAL A 41 7.12 10.49 -29.87
N ALA A 42 8.31 11.08 -29.88
CA ALA A 42 8.65 12.29 -29.14
C ALA A 42 7.72 13.46 -29.52
N ASP A 43 7.53 13.69 -30.82
CA ASP A 43 6.63 14.75 -31.32
C ASP A 43 5.16 14.52 -30.98
N TYR A 44 4.74 13.26 -30.84
CA TYR A 44 3.40 12.89 -30.39
C TYR A 44 3.23 13.14 -28.89
N VAL A 45 4.15 12.68 -28.04
CA VAL A 45 4.04 12.85 -26.57
C VAL A 45 4.14 14.32 -26.14
N LYS A 46 4.86 15.17 -26.88
CA LYS A 46 4.88 16.64 -26.67
C LYS A 46 3.50 17.28 -26.75
N ARG A 47 2.55 16.68 -27.47
CA ARG A 47 1.17 17.20 -27.63
C ARG A 47 0.22 16.71 -26.54
N PHE A 48 0.70 15.87 -25.62
CA PHE A 48 -0.10 15.44 -24.49
C PHE A 48 -0.53 16.66 -23.68
N HIS A 49 -1.85 16.79 -23.44
CA HIS A 49 -2.47 17.99 -22.84
C HIS A 49 -1.90 18.40 -21.47
N GLY A 50 -1.25 17.46 -20.77
CA GLY A 50 -0.59 17.68 -19.49
C GLY A 50 0.80 18.30 -19.58
N VAL A 51 1.43 18.39 -20.76
CA VAL A 51 2.79 18.90 -20.95
C VAL A 51 2.82 20.43 -20.88
N ILE A 52 3.79 20.99 -20.14
CA ILE A 52 4.06 22.43 -20.07
C ILE A 52 5.25 22.80 -20.96
N ASN A 53 6.37 22.13 -20.78
CA ASN A 53 7.61 22.43 -21.50
C ASN A 53 8.47 21.18 -21.68
N ILE A 54 9.35 21.24 -22.67
CA ILE A 54 10.41 20.27 -22.88
C ILE A 54 11.56 20.63 -21.92
N VAL A 55 12.06 19.65 -21.17
CA VAL A 55 13.19 19.81 -20.25
C VAL A 55 14.48 19.43 -20.97
N ALA A 56 14.49 18.28 -21.63
CA ALA A 56 15.61 17.77 -22.42
C ALA A 56 15.09 16.89 -23.56
N GLU A 57 15.81 16.86 -24.68
CA GLU A 57 15.48 16.00 -25.83
C GLU A 57 16.76 15.57 -26.56
N THR A 58 16.83 14.29 -26.90
CA THR A 58 17.86 13.66 -27.71
C THR A 58 17.21 12.76 -28.77
N ASP A 59 18.01 12.05 -29.56
CA ASP A 59 17.52 11.06 -30.52
C ASP A 59 16.97 9.77 -29.88
N ARG A 60 17.18 9.59 -28.56
CA ARG A 60 16.78 8.39 -27.80
C ARG A 60 16.07 8.68 -26.48
N ASP A 61 15.93 9.93 -26.07
CA ASP A 61 15.33 10.32 -24.78
C ASP A 61 14.59 11.65 -24.95
N ILE A 62 13.43 11.78 -24.31
CA ILE A 62 12.77 13.06 -24.09
C ILE A 62 12.26 13.15 -22.65
N THR A 63 12.57 14.26 -22.00
CA THR A 63 12.03 14.62 -20.67
C THR A 63 11.14 15.84 -20.79
N LEU A 64 9.92 15.73 -20.25
CA LEU A 64 8.88 16.74 -20.30
C LEU A 64 8.44 17.11 -18.88
N SER A 65 8.17 18.39 -18.64
CA SER A 65 7.54 18.83 -17.39
C SER A 65 6.03 18.83 -17.56
N LEU A 66 5.30 18.25 -16.60
CA LEU A 66 3.84 18.20 -16.59
C LEU A 66 3.22 19.29 -15.71
N LYS A 67 1.94 19.60 -15.96
CA LYS A 67 1.12 20.52 -15.14
C LYS A 67 1.02 20.15 -13.66
N THR A 68 1.26 18.88 -13.34
CA THR A 68 1.29 18.37 -11.96
C THR A 68 2.58 18.71 -11.22
N GLY A 69 3.61 19.22 -11.89
CA GLY A 69 4.95 19.40 -11.35
C GLY A 69 5.80 18.13 -11.34
N ILE A 70 5.30 17.04 -11.94
CA ILE A 70 6.00 15.76 -12.13
C ILE A 70 6.66 15.76 -13.52
N ASN A 71 7.87 15.23 -13.63
CA ASN A 71 8.52 15.03 -14.92
C ASN A 71 8.01 13.74 -15.59
N LEU A 72 7.94 13.73 -16.91
CA LEU A 72 7.74 12.53 -17.72
C LEU A 72 8.98 12.32 -18.58
N GLN A 73 9.68 11.22 -18.36
CA GLN A 73 10.80 10.78 -19.17
C GLN A 73 10.38 9.60 -20.05
N LEU A 74 10.73 9.65 -21.34
CA LEU A 74 10.48 8.59 -22.30
C LEU A 74 11.79 8.23 -22.99
N ILE A 75 12.20 6.96 -22.89
CA ILE A 75 13.53 6.48 -23.30
C ILE A 75 13.38 5.37 -24.35
N LYS A 76 14.11 5.49 -25.46
CA LYS A 76 14.14 4.53 -26.56
C LYS A 76 15.01 3.32 -26.22
N VAL A 77 14.41 2.14 -26.24
CA VAL A 77 15.11 0.84 -26.13
C VAL A 77 15.07 0.06 -27.44
N GLY A 78 16.00 -0.89 -27.58
CA GLY A 78 16.03 -1.90 -28.64
C GLY A 78 15.32 -3.18 -28.18
N LEU A 79 15.10 -4.11 -29.12
CA LEU A 79 14.44 -5.38 -28.81
C LEU A 79 15.33 -6.27 -27.93
N GLU A 80 16.64 -6.23 -28.19
CA GLU A 80 17.69 -6.99 -27.54
C GLU A 80 18.03 -6.51 -26.13
N ASN A 81 17.62 -5.30 -25.74
CA ASN A 81 18.00 -4.69 -24.46
C ASN A 81 16.85 -4.07 -23.69
N LYS A 82 15.59 -4.35 -24.06
CA LYS A 82 14.43 -3.83 -23.32
C LYS A 82 14.34 -4.42 -21.90
N GLY A 83 14.69 -5.68 -21.69
CA GLY A 83 14.72 -6.34 -20.38
C GLY A 83 15.81 -5.77 -19.48
N SER A 84 17.04 -5.61 -19.98
CA SER A 84 18.08 -4.90 -19.23
C SER A 84 17.67 -3.45 -18.99
N GLY A 85 17.12 -2.77 -20.00
CA GLY A 85 16.56 -1.42 -19.85
C GLY A 85 15.56 -1.33 -18.71
N LEU A 86 14.62 -2.28 -18.61
CA LEU A 86 13.66 -2.35 -17.51
C LEU A 86 14.37 -2.48 -16.16
N ILE A 87 15.38 -3.34 -16.00
CA ILE A 87 16.13 -3.46 -14.73
C ILE A 87 16.76 -2.11 -14.36
N TYR A 88 17.51 -1.50 -15.29
CA TYR A 88 18.26 -0.26 -15.02
C TYR A 88 17.36 0.95 -14.77
N HIS A 89 16.27 1.09 -15.53
CA HIS A 89 15.36 2.23 -15.39
C HIS A 89 14.25 1.98 -14.37
N THR A 90 13.93 0.72 -14.04
CA THR A 90 13.11 0.40 -12.87
C THR A 90 13.87 0.63 -11.58
N GLY A 91 15.16 0.28 -11.51
CA GLY A 91 15.94 0.40 -10.28
C GLY A 91 15.42 -0.51 -9.15
N SER A 92 15.66 -0.16 -7.88
CA SER A 92 16.40 1.03 -7.41
C SER A 92 17.88 1.03 -7.84
N THR A 93 18.56 2.17 -7.68
CA THR A 93 20.01 2.26 -7.95
C THR A 93 20.79 1.24 -7.13
N GLU A 94 20.42 1.07 -5.87
CA GLU A 94 21.03 0.14 -4.94
C GLU A 94 20.76 -1.32 -5.35
N HIS A 95 19.53 -1.64 -5.78
CA HIS A 95 19.18 -2.95 -6.30
C HIS A 95 20.01 -3.31 -7.54
N VAL A 96 20.08 -2.39 -8.52
CA VAL A 96 20.87 -2.59 -9.75
C VAL A 96 22.33 -2.84 -9.41
N LYS A 97 22.91 -2.05 -8.51
CA LYS A 97 24.30 -2.23 -8.08
C LYS A 97 24.53 -3.60 -7.44
N GLN A 98 23.66 -4.03 -6.54
CA GLN A 98 23.79 -5.35 -5.92
C GLN A 98 23.63 -6.49 -6.95
N LEU A 99 22.77 -6.33 -7.95
CA LEU A 99 22.58 -7.30 -9.02
C LEU A 99 23.80 -7.35 -9.96
N GLU A 100 24.42 -6.21 -10.25
CA GLU A 100 25.68 -6.13 -11.00
C GLU A 100 26.83 -6.82 -10.24
N ASP A 101 26.96 -6.54 -8.94
CA ASP A 101 27.97 -7.15 -8.07
C ASP A 101 27.78 -8.68 -8.02
N TYR A 102 26.54 -9.15 -7.82
CA TYR A 102 26.21 -10.58 -7.84
C TYR A 102 26.51 -11.20 -9.21
N ALA A 103 26.10 -10.57 -10.32
CA ALA A 103 26.38 -11.06 -11.67
C ALA A 103 27.88 -11.23 -11.92
N LYS A 104 28.68 -10.27 -11.45
CA LYS A 104 30.14 -10.31 -11.55
C LYS A 104 30.75 -11.46 -10.74
N GLU A 105 30.25 -11.72 -9.53
CA GLU A 105 30.66 -12.88 -8.73
C GLU A 105 30.35 -14.21 -9.43
N GLN A 106 29.26 -14.28 -10.19
CA GLN A 106 28.89 -15.43 -11.02
C GLN A 106 29.63 -15.48 -12.39
N GLY A 107 30.56 -14.57 -12.65
CA GLY A 107 31.35 -14.51 -13.88
C GLY A 107 30.64 -13.86 -15.08
N PHE A 108 29.54 -13.13 -14.85
CA PHE A 108 28.82 -12.37 -15.86
C PHE A 108 29.15 -10.87 -15.80
N ILE A 109 28.77 -10.15 -16.86
CA ILE A 109 28.75 -8.69 -16.91
C ILE A 109 27.32 -8.27 -17.24
N LEU A 110 26.62 -7.67 -16.29
CA LEU A 110 25.32 -7.03 -16.51
C LEU A 110 25.54 -5.53 -16.81
N ASN A 111 24.88 -5.02 -17.86
CA ASN A 111 24.85 -3.59 -18.21
C ASN A 111 23.54 -3.24 -18.98
N GLN A 112 23.33 -1.98 -19.33
CA GLN A 112 22.13 -1.51 -20.05
C GLN A 112 21.92 -2.17 -21.43
N LYS A 113 22.94 -2.82 -22.01
CA LYS A 113 22.84 -3.54 -23.29
C LYS A 113 22.45 -5.01 -23.12
N GLY A 114 22.49 -5.56 -21.91
CA GLY A 114 22.20 -6.96 -21.63
C GLY A 114 23.14 -7.59 -20.60
N LEU A 115 23.02 -8.89 -20.47
CA LEU A 115 23.86 -9.79 -19.69
C LEU A 115 24.84 -10.50 -20.62
N PHE A 116 26.11 -10.56 -20.23
CA PHE A 116 27.17 -11.15 -21.03
C PHE A 116 28.03 -12.11 -20.21
N LYS A 117 28.50 -13.20 -20.83
CA LYS A 117 29.50 -14.12 -20.27
C LYS A 117 30.63 -14.30 -21.27
N ASP A 118 31.87 -14.09 -20.85
CA ASP A 118 33.04 -14.14 -21.74
C ASP A 118 32.89 -13.29 -23.03
N LYS A 119 32.21 -12.14 -22.92
CA LYS A 119 31.83 -11.21 -24.02
C LYS A 119 30.77 -11.73 -25.00
N ILE A 120 30.18 -12.90 -24.74
CA ILE A 120 29.05 -13.45 -25.48
C ILE A 120 27.76 -12.92 -24.85
N TYR A 121 26.79 -12.53 -25.68
CA TYR A 121 25.47 -12.10 -25.23
C TYR A 121 24.67 -13.30 -24.73
N GLU A 122 24.13 -13.21 -23.52
CA GLU A 122 23.37 -14.28 -22.88
C GLU A 122 21.87 -13.94 -22.77
N ALA A 123 21.54 -12.73 -22.32
CA ALA A 123 20.15 -12.28 -22.12
C ALA A 123 20.06 -10.75 -22.16
N GLY A 124 18.85 -10.20 -22.34
CA GLY A 124 18.68 -8.74 -22.46
C GLY A 124 17.30 -8.30 -22.95
N SER A 125 16.62 -9.17 -23.68
CA SER A 125 15.27 -8.93 -24.22
C SER A 125 14.17 -8.97 -23.17
N ASP A 126 14.36 -9.74 -22.09
CA ASP A 126 13.37 -9.91 -21.03
C ASP A 126 14.03 -9.93 -19.64
N GLU A 127 13.34 -9.43 -18.62
CA GLU A 127 13.88 -9.41 -17.26
C GLU A 127 14.00 -10.82 -16.68
N HIS A 128 13.02 -11.70 -16.91
CA HIS A 128 13.05 -13.09 -16.43
C HIS A 128 14.23 -13.84 -17.04
N GLU A 129 14.54 -13.63 -18.32
CA GLU A 129 15.72 -14.23 -18.96
C GLU A 129 17.02 -13.85 -18.23
N ILE A 130 17.16 -12.58 -17.83
CA ILE A 130 18.35 -12.09 -17.10
C ILE A 130 18.43 -12.72 -15.70
N TYR A 131 17.35 -12.70 -14.92
CA TYR A 131 17.34 -13.32 -13.59
C TYR A 131 17.59 -14.84 -13.67
N ASN A 132 16.95 -15.54 -14.60
CA ASN A 132 17.12 -16.97 -14.80
C ASN A 132 18.55 -17.34 -15.21
N ALA A 133 19.18 -16.56 -16.09
CA ALA A 133 20.58 -16.77 -16.49
C ALA A 133 21.56 -16.58 -15.32
N LEU A 134 21.21 -15.74 -14.34
CA LEU A 134 21.93 -15.54 -13.09
C LEU A 134 21.59 -16.57 -12.00
N GLY A 135 20.69 -17.52 -12.28
CA GLY A 135 20.23 -18.51 -11.30
C GLY A 135 19.35 -17.93 -10.19
N LEU A 136 18.72 -16.79 -10.44
CA LEU A 136 17.85 -16.09 -9.49
C LEU A 136 16.37 -16.29 -9.85
N GLY A 137 15.51 -16.43 -8.84
CA GLY A 137 14.08 -16.23 -9.01
C GLY A 137 13.76 -14.80 -9.48
N TYR A 138 12.69 -14.63 -10.25
CA TYR A 138 12.29 -13.29 -10.72
C TYR A 138 11.91 -12.38 -9.55
N ILE A 139 12.55 -11.22 -9.47
CA ILE A 139 12.32 -10.23 -8.42
C ILE A 139 11.32 -9.19 -8.93
N GLU A 140 10.12 -9.20 -8.34
CA GLU A 140 9.08 -8.21 -8.62
C GLU A 140 9.59 -6.78 -8.37
N PRO A 141 9.23 -5.79 -9.21
CA PRO A 141 9.66 -4.40 -9.08
C PRO A 141 9.48 -3.81 -7.67
N GLU A 142 8.39 -4.15 -6.98
CA GLU A 142 8.10 -3.68 -5.62
C GLU A 142 9.14 -4.09 -4.58
N LEU A 143 9.88 -5.17 -4.83
CA LEU A 143 10.91 -5.70 -3.92
C LEU A 143 12.31 -5.12 -4.18
N ARG A 144 12.51 -4.43 -5.31
CA ARG A 144 13.82 -3.94 -5.79
C ARG A 144 14.27 -2.68 -5.05
N GLU A 145 14.50 -2.84 -3.76
CA GLU A 145 14.83 -1.76 -2.81
C GLU A 145 16.10 -2.07 -1.99
N ALA A 146 16.89 -3.08 -2.38
CA ALA A 146 18.12 -3.49 -1.72
C ALA A 146 17.92 -3.92 -0.25
N ARG A 147 16.86 -4.68 0.02
CA ARG A 147 16.42 -5.21 1.32
C ARG A 147 16.44 -6.75 1.33
N ASP A 148 17.57 -7.33 0.92
CA ASP A 148 17.84 -8.77 0.83
C ASP A 148 17.09 -9.54 -0.27
N GLU A 149 16.44 -8.86 -1.22
CA GLU A 149 15.68 -9.49 -2.31
C GLU A 149 16.54 -10.40 -3.21
N ILE A 150 17.81 -10.05 -3.46
CA ILE A 150 18.72 -10.89 -4.27
C ILE A 150 19.08 -12.17 -3.52
N LYS A 151 19.38 -12.08 -2.21
CA LYS A 151 19.65 -13.27 -1.38
C LYS A 151 18.43 -14.16 -1.27
N ALA A 152 17.24 -13.57 -1.17
CA ALA A 152 15.99 -14.32 -1.17
C ALA A 152 15.75 -15.00 -2.52
N ALA A 153 16.04 -14.32 -3.63
CA ALA A 153 15.94 -14.87 -4.99
C ALA A 153 16.91 -16.03 -5.23
N GLU A 154 18.17 -15.90 -4.79
CA GLU A 154 19.19 -16.96 -4.87
C GLU A 154 18.77 -18.21 -4.09
N LYS A 155 18.18 -18.02 -2.91
CA LYS A 155 17.70 -19.12 -2.07
C LYS A 155 16.33 -19.66 -2.46
N ASN A 156 15.70 -19.12 -3.51
CA ASN A 156 14.31 -19.42 -3.89
C ASN A 156 13.30 -19.22 -2.74
N CYS A 157 13.52 -18.17 -1.94
CA CYS A 157 12.72 -17.80 -0.76
C CYS A 157 12.02 -16.44 -0.93
N LEU A 158 11.82 -15.96 -2.15
CA LEU A 158 10.98 -14.78 -2.39
C LEU A 158 9.53 -15.08 -1.96
N PRO A 159 8.84 -14.14 -1.29
CA PRO A 159 7.48 -14.37 -0.82
C PRO A 159 6.48 -14.39 -1.98
N PRO A 160 5.45 -15.25 -1.95
CA PRO A 160 4.28 -15.12 -2.80
C PRO A 160 3.47 -13.87 -2.38
N LEU A 161 3.73 -12.77 -3.06
CA LEU A 161 3.18 -11.46 -2.70
C LEU A 161 1.65 -11.43 -2.79
N ILE A 162 1.03 -10.74 -1.83
CA ILE A 162 -0.42 -10.52 -1.81
C ILE A 162 -0.92 -9.85 -3.10
N GLU A 163 -2.13 -10.22 -3.51
CA GLU A 163 -2.86 -9.63 -4.63
C GLU A 163 -4.17 -8.98 -4.17
N LEU A 164 -4.76 -8.13 -5.02
CA LEU A 164 -6.03 -7.47 -4.68
C LEU A 164 -7.17 -8.49 -4.49
N ASP A 165 -7.18 -9.55 -5.30
CA ASP A 165 -8.20 -10.61 -5.25
C ASP A 165 -8.10 -11.47 -3.97
N ASP A 166 -7.02 -11.34 -3.19
CA ASP A 166 -6.93 -11.96 -1.87
C ASP A 166 -7.76 -11.23 -0.81
N ILE A 167 -8.20 -10.00 -1.07
CA ILE A 167 -8.92 -9.16 -0.10
C ILE A 167 -10.40 -9.51 -0.08
N LYS A 168 -10.89 -9.96 1.06
CA LYS A 168 -12.29 -10.34 1.29
C LYS A 168 -13.14 -9.23 1.88
N GLY A 169 -12.55 -8.15 2.39
CA GLY A 169 -13.31 -7.06 2.97
C GLY A 169 -12.47 -5.87 3.37
N ASP A 170 -13.13 -4.76 3.65
CA ASP A 170 -12.52 -3.54 4.17
C ASP A 170 -12.79 -3.42 5.67
N LEU A 171 -11.76 -3.04 6.43
CA LEU A 171 -11.77 -3.00 7.90
C LEU A 171 -11.76 -1.57 8.47
N HIS A 172 -11.82 -0.53 7.62
CA HIS A 172 -11.96 0.87 8.03
C HIS A 172 -12.70 1.69 6.97
N SER A 173 -13.89 2.19 7.28
CA SER A 173 -14.67 3.06 6.41
C SER A 173 -15.67 3.92 7.19
N HIS A 174 -16.07 5.05 6.61
CA HIS A 174 -16.86 6.09 7.26
C HIS A 174 -18.15 6.38 6.50
N THR A 175 -19.17 6.80 7.23
CA THR A 175 -20.48 7.18 6.69
C THR A 175 -20.78 8.63 7.02
N ASN A 176 -21.87 9.15 6.46
CA ASN A 176 -22.36 10.50 6.77
C ASN A 176 -22.92 10.65 8.19
N GLU A 177 -22.90 9.61 9.02
CA GLU A 177 -23.12 9.75 10.46
C GLU A 177 -22.00 10.57 11.14
N THR A 178 -20.78 10.52 10.59
CA THR A 178 -19.66 11.37 11.03
C THR A 178 -19.17 12.28 9.91
N ASP A 179 -18.06 11.95 9.25
CA ASP A 179 -17.42 12.78 8.22
C ASP A 179 -17.33 12.12 6.83
N GLY A 180 -17.92 10.94 6.67
CA GLY A 180 -18.20 10.35 5.37
C GLY A 180 -19.24 11.16 4.57
N LYS A 181 -19.30 10.91 3.27
CA LYS A 181 -20.22 11.61 2.35
C LYS A 181 -21.49 10.83 2.04
N GLU A 182 -21.46 9.53 2.26
CA GLU A 182 -22.50 8.61 1.81
C GLU A 182 -23.26 8.03 3.01
N PRO A 183 -24.58 7.83 2.88
CA PRO A 183 -25.37 7.07 3.85
C PRO A 183 -24.82 5.65 4.05
N LEU A 184 -25.04 5.10 5.24
CA LEU A 184 -24.68 3.73 5.62
C LEU A 184 -25.06 2.72 4.54
N GLU A 185 -26.32 2.70 4.11
CA GLU A 185 -26.82 1.71 3.15
C GLU A 185 -26.11 1.79 1.80
N ARG A 186 -25.77 3.01 1.35
CA ARG A 186 -25.04 3.19 0.08
C ARG A 186 -23.62 2.68 0.15
N MET A 187 -22.95 2.85 1.29
CA MET A 187 -21.62 2.27 1.52
C MET A 187 -21.69 0.74 1.53
N ILE A 188 -22.71 0.16 2.15
CA ILE A 188 -22.93 -1.30 2.16
C ILE A 188 -23.18 -1.84 0.75
N VAL A 189 -24.07 -1.23 -0.02
CA VAL A 189 -24.33 -1.68 -1.41
C VAL A 189 -23.07 -1.60 -2.26
N ALA A 190 -22.30 -0.51 -2.16
CA ALA A 190 -21.04 -0.38 -2.90
C ALA A 190 -20.00 -1.43 -2.50
N ALA A 191 -19.92 -1.80 -1.22
CA ALA A 191 -19.03 -2.85 -0.75
C ALA A 191 -19.45 -4.24 -1.28
N ILE A 192 -20.75 -4.51 -1.35
CA ILE A 192 -21.30 -5.74 -1.96
C ILE A 192 -20.98 -5.77 -3.46
N GLU A 193 -21.22 -4.69 -4.19
CA GLU A 193 -20.93 -4.58 -5.63
C GLU A 193 -19.43 -4.75 -5.95
N LYS A 194 -18.56 -4.41 -5.00
CA LYS A 194 -17.12 -4.63 -5.09
C LYS A 194 -16.71 -6.11 -4.91
N GLY A 195 -17.63 -6.95 -4.44
CA GLY A 195 -17.41 -8.38 -4.24
C GLY A 195 -16.82 -8.76 -2.88
N TYR A 196 -16.88 -7.86 -1.89
CA TYR A 196 -16.45 -8.20 -0.54
C TYR A 196 -17.40 -9.21 0.14
N GLU A 197 -16.86 -10.00 1.07
CA GLU A 197 -17.59 -10.91 1.96
C GLU A 197 -18.04 -10.19 3.26
N TYR A 198 -17.29 -9.18 3.69
CA TYR A 198 -17.60 -8.37 4.88
C TYR A 198 -17.12 -6.92 4.74
N PHE A 199 -17.69 -6.05 5.57
CA PHE A 199 -17.35 -4.63 5.56
C PHE A 199 -17.53 -3.99 6.94
N ALA A 200 -16.50 -3.27 7.38
CA ALA A 200 -16.50 -2.54 8.65
C ALA A 200 -16.94 -1.09 8.48
N ILE A 201 -17.97 -0.72 9.22
CA ILE A 201 -18.41 0.66 9.41
C ILE A 201 -17.75 1.17 10.68
N THR A 202 -16.78 2.06 10.56
CA THR A 202 -15.91 2.54 11.63
C THR A 202 -15.99 4.06 11.74
N ASP A 203 -17.20 4.60 11.82
CA ASP A 203 -17.42 6.02 12.10
C ASP A 203 -16.67 6.47 13.37
N HIS A 204 -16.33 7.75 13.48
CA HIS A 204 -15.52 8.28 14.58
C HIS A 204 -16.27 8.32 15.94
N SER A 205 -15.52 8.19 17.05
CA SER A 205 -16.05 8.41 18.40
C SER A 205 -16.15 9.89 18.82
N LYS A 206 -16.92 10.13 19.89
CA LYS A 206 -17.39 11.42 20.41
C LYS A 206 -16.36 12.56 20.50
N ARG A 207 -15.10 12.29 20.88
CA ARG A 207 -14.12 13.35 21.17
C ARG A 207 -13.57 14.07 19.93
N LEU A 208 -13.80 13.49 18.76
CA LEU A 208 -13.57 14.14 17.47
C LEU A 208 -14.72 15.11 17.17
N SER A 209 -14.79 16.20 17.94
CA SER A 209 -15.90 17.17 17.88
C SER A 209 -16.03 17.89 16.53
N ILE A 210 -14.97 17.90 15.72
CA ILE A 210 -14.96 18.48 14.37
C ILE A 210 -15.77 17.62 13.38
N THR A 211 -15.89 16.30 13.61
CA THR A 211 -16.52 15.34 12.69
C THR A 211 -17.88 14.85 13.18
N ASN A 212 -18.48 15.49 14.19
CA ASN A 212 -19.75 15.05 14.78
C ASN A 212 -19.70 13.58 15.25
N GLY A 213 -18.61 13.17 15.90
CA GLY A 213 -18.37 11.81 16.36
C GLY A 213 -19.52 11.18 17.16
N LEU A 214 -19.69 9.86 17.02
CA LEU A 214 -20.72 9.07 17.69
C LEU A 214 -20.50 9.04 19.20
N ASN A 215 -21.53 9.45 19.94
CA ASN A 215 -21.63 9.11 21.36
C ASN A 215 -22.22 7.70 21.51
N GLU A 216 -22.23 7.18 22.75
CA GLU A 216 -22.72 5.82 23.05
C GLU A 216 -24.16 5.59 22.54
N GLU A 217 -25.07 6.54 22.74
CA GLU A 217 -26.46 6.44 22.28
C GLU A 217 -26.57 6.31 20.76
N ARG A 218 -25.83 7.14 20.01
CA ARG A 218 -25.84 7.11 18.54
C ARG A 218 -25.18 5.86 18.00
N LEU A 219 -24.09 5.40 18.61
CA LEU A 219 -23.43 4.15 18.23
C LEU A 219 -24.38 2.95 18.42
N LEU A 220 -25.10 2.88 19.54
CA LEU A 220 -26.08 1.81 19.77
C LEU A 220 -27.20 1.83 18.72
N LYS A 221 -27.68 3.01 18.30
CA LYS A 221 -28.64 3.12 17.19
C LYS A 221 -28.06 2.64 15.86
N GLN A 222 -26.80 2.95 15.56
CA GLN A 222 -26.14 2.46 14.35
C GLN A 222 -25.95 0.94 14.41
N ILE A 223 -25.64 0.38 15.58
CA ILE A 223 -25.61 -1.07 15.80
C ILE A 223 -26.95 -1.72 15.47
N ASP A 224 -28.06 -1.14 15.92
CA ASP A 224 -29.41 -1.64 15.60
C ASP A 224 -29.71 -1.59 14.10
N GLN A 225 -29.36 -0.49 13.43
CA GLN A 225 -29.46 -0.39 11.97
C GLN A 225 -28.61 -1.45 11.25
N ILE A 226 -27.38 -1.68 11.70
CA ILE A 226 -26.50 -2.72 11.15
C ILE A 226 -27.09 -4.13 11.39
N ASN A 227 -27.76 -4.37 12.51
CA ASN A 227 -28.44 -5.64 12.76
C ASN A 227 -29.58 -5.85 11.76
N GLU A 228 -30.39 -4.83 11.50
CA GLU A 228 -31.46 -4.89 10.48
C GLU A 228 -30.89 -5.13 9.08
N LEU A 229 -29.81 -4.43 8.71
CA LEU A 229 -29.16 -4.61 7.41
C LEU A 229 -28.54 -6.00 7.25
N ASN A 230 -27.95 -6.58 8.30
CA ASN A 230 -27.46 -7.96 8.25
C ASN A 230 -28.57 -8.98 8.00
N LEU A 231 -29.82 -8.72 8.43
CA LEU A 231 -30.97 -9.56 8.09
C LEU A 231 -31.37 -9.42 6.62
N LEU A 232 -31.21 -8.22 6.05
CA LEU A 232 -31.51 -7.94 4.64
C LEU A 232 -30.45 -8.51 3.68
N TYR A 233 -29.19 -8.61 4.12
CA TYR A 233 -28.07 -9.11 3.33
C TYR A 233 -27.42 -10.37 3.97
N PRO A 234 -28.11 -11.52 4.02
CA PRO A 234 -27.65 -12.69 4.78
C PRO A 234 -26.33 -13.32 4.28
N SER A 235 -25.93 -13.03 3.04
CA SER A 235 -24.68 -13.54 2.45
C SER A 235 -23.50 -12.56 2.58
N PHE A 236 -23.69 -11.42 3.23
CA PHE A 236 -22.68 -10.37 3.38
C PHE A 236 -22.65 -9.87 4.82
N LYS A 237 -21.49 -9.94 5.46
CA LYS A 237 -21.39 -9.58 6.88
C LYS A 237 -21.04 -8.11 7.05
N ILE A 238 -21.99 -7.35 7.59
CA ILE A 238 -21.75 -5.96 8.01
C ILE A 238 -21.27 -5.98 9.47
N LEU A 239 -20.08 -5.40 9.70
CA LEU A 239 -19.44 -5.41 11.01
C LEU A 239 -19.85 -4.18 11.82
N LYS A 240 -20.39 -4.43 13.01
CA LYS A 240 -20.62 -3.39 14.03
C LYS A 240 -19.26 -2.91 14.51
N SER A 241 -18.81 -1.75 14.07
CA SER A 241 -17.44 -1.30 14.34
C SER A 241 -17.40 0.18 14.69
N ILE A 242 -16.23 0.65 15.11
CA ILE A 242 -15.99 2.07 15.35
C ILE A 242 -14.50 2.38 15.19
N GLU A 243 -14.17 3.59 14.75
CA GLU A 243 -12.86 4.18 15.02
C GLU A 243 -12.91 4.94 16.35
N VAL A 244 -12.33 4.34 17.39
CA VAL A 244 -12.31 4.91 18.74
C VAL A 244 -11.02 5.68 18.99
N ASP A 245 -11.17 6.89 19.53
CA ASP A 245 -10.03 7.72 19.92
C ASP A 245 -9.25 7.11 21.09
N ILE A 246 -7.92 7.14 20.98
CA ILE A 246 -7.00 6.90 22.09
C ILE A 246 -6.78 8.23 22.80
N LEU A 247 -7.16 8.34 24.07
CA LEU A 247 -7.01 9.54 24.89
C LEU A 247 -5.54 9.74 25.32
N GLU A 248 -5.21 10.95 25.80
CA GLU A 248 -3.83 11.32 26.17
C GLU A 248 -3.21 10.40 27.24
N ASP A 249 -4.03 9.85 28.12
CA ASP A 249 -3.65 8.89 29.16
C ASP A 249 -3.72 7.43 28.71
N GLY A 250 -3.95 7.16 27.41
CA GLY A 250 -4.07 5.82 26.84
C GLY A 250 -5.40 5.12 27.07
N ALA A 251 -6.39 5.77 27.71
CA ALA A 251 -7.75 5.23 27.73
C ALA A 251 -8.42 5.31 26.34
N LEU A 252 -9.46 4.51 26.11
CA LEU A 252 -10.29 4.60 24.91
C LEU A 252 -11.49 5.55 25.16
N ASP A 253 -11.93 6.25 24.12
CA ASP A 253 -12.98 7.28 24.18
C ASP A 253 -14.42 6.77 24.42
N LEU A 254 -14.59 5.46 24.64
CA LEU A 254 -15.87 4.82 24.92
C LEU A 254 -15.75 3.83 26.07
N SER A 255 -16.85 3.61 26.79
CA SER A 255 -16.89 2.64 27.86
C SER A 255 -16.76 1.20 27.34
N ASN A 256 -16.16 0.34 28.17
CA ASN A 256 -16.08 -1.09 27.89
C ASN A 256 -17.46 -1.75 27.74
N GLU A 257 -18.51 -1.17 28.33
CA GLU A 257 -19.88 -1.66 28.18
C GLU A 257 -20.41 -1.52 26.76
N VAL A 258 -19.96 -0.51 26.03
CA VAL A 258 -20.34 -0.27 24.62
C VAL A 258 -19.36 -0.99 23.68
N LEU A 259 -18.05 -0.93 23.98
CA LEU A 259 -17.03 -1.56 23.13
C LEU A 259 -17.21 -3.09 23.00
N LYS A 260 -17.79 -3.75 24.01
CA LYS A 260 -18.06 -5.19 23.99
C LYS A 260 -19.11 -5.63 22.97
N GLU A 261 -19.99 -4.72 22.54
CA GLU A 261 -21.09 -5.01 21.60
C GLU A 261 -20.61 -5.00 20.13
N LEU A 262 -19.40 -4.49 19.90
CA LEU A 262 -18.81 -4.31 18.58
C LEU A 262 -18.07 -5.56 18.12
N ASP A 263 -18.15 -5.82 16.82
CA ASP A 263 -17.42 -6.86 16.10
C ASP A 263 -15.93 -6.50 15.94
N LEU A 264 -15.61 -5.20 15.74
CA LEU A 264 -14.25 -4.69 15.50
C LEU A 264 -14.06 -3.26 16.03
N ARG A 265 -12.87 -2.94 16.55
CA ARG A 265 -12.47 -1.58 16.91
C ARG A 265 -11.15 -1.19 16.24
N VAL A 266 -11.17 -0.10 15.47
CA VAL A 266 -9.95 0.58 15.07
C VAL A 266 -9.68 1.65 16.12
N CYS A 267 -8.47 1.67 16.68
CA CYS A 267 -8.09 2.58 17.75
C CYS A 267 -6.99 3.51 17.24
N SER A 268 -7.21 4.82 17.28
CA SER A 268 -6.36 5.79 16.59
C SER A 268 -6.02 6.99 17.47
N ILE A 269 -4.91 7.68 17.17
CA ILE A 269 -4.58 8.96 17.78
C ILE A 269 -5.01 10.08 16.84
N HIS A 270 -5.87 10.98 17.33
CA HIS A 270 -6.26 12.21 16.61
C HIS A 270 -5.84 13.51 17.31
N SER A 271 -5.16 13.41 18.46
CA SER A 271 -4.79 14.56 19.27
C SER A 271 -3.44 14.38 19.96
N LYS A 272 -2.86 15.50 20.42
CA LYS A 272 -1.59 15.53 21.16
C LYS A 272 -0.44 14.86 20.38
N PHE A 273 -0.32 15.17 19.08
CA PHE A 273 0.74 14.66 18.21
C PHE A 273 2.16 15.08 18.59
N LYS A 274 2.33 16.03 19.51
CA LYS A 274 3.63 16.60 19.92
C LYS A 274 4.14 16.04 21.26
N LEU A 275 3.52 14.99 21.80
CA LEU A 275 4.04 14.31 22.99
C LEU A 275 5.45 13.75 22.70
N PRO A 276 6.35 13.69 23.69
CA PRO A 276 7.64 13.01 23.55
C PRO A 276 7.48 11.54 23.12
N GLU A 277 8.44 11.01 22.35
CA GLU A 277 8.38 9.65 21.78
C GLU A 277 8.00 8.58 22.81
N GLN A 278 8.66 8.62 23.97
CA GLN A 278 8.40 7.66 25.05
C GLN A 278 6.95 7.73 25.54
N GLN A 279 6.43 8.94 25.79
CA GLN A 279 5.07 9.14 26.28
C GLN A 279 4.03 8.74 25.23
N GLN A 280 4.24 9.06 23.96
CA GLN A 280 3.33 8.67 22.89
C GLN A 280 3.33 7.16 22.67
N THR A 281 4.50 6.52 22.77
CA THR A 281 4.64 5.05 22.69
C THR A 281 3.91 4.38 23.86
N GLU A 282 4.12 4.85 25.09
CA GLU A 282 3.46 4.33 26.30
C GLU A 282 1.94 4.52 26.25
N ARG A 283 1.45 5.66 25.73
CA ARG A 283 0.03 5.94 25.50
C ARG A 283 -0.61 4.86 24.61
N ILE A 284 0.03 4.51 23.49
CA ILE A 284 -0.46 3.47 22.57
C ILE A 284 -0.44 2.10 23.24
N ILE A 285 0.66 1.74 23.89
CA ILE A 285 0.80 0.43 24.55
C ILE A 285 -0.25 0.27 25.66
N ARG A 286 -0.50 1.33 26.44
CA ARG A 286 -1.54 1.35 27.46
C ARG A 286 -2.94 1.19 26.88
N ALA A 287 -3.21 1.77 25.71
CA ALA A 287 -4.49 1.55 25.01
C ALA A 287 -4.67 0.08 24.60
N MET A 288 -3.59 -0.60 24.20
CA MET A 288 -3.63 -2.03 23.86
C MET A 288 -3.93 -2.92 25.08
N ASP A 289 -3.73 -2.46 26.31
CA ASP A 289 -4.11 -3.21 27.52
C ASP A 289 -5.64 -3.33 27.69
N ASN A 290 -6.43 -2.50 26.99
CA ASN A 290 -7.88 -2.67 26.97
C ASN A 290 -8.23 -3.93 26.16
N PRO A 291 -9.00 -4.90 26.69
CA PRO A 291 -9.33 -6.15 25.99
C PRO A 291 -10.12 -5.94 24.70
N TYR A 292 -10.74 -4.77 24.52
CA TYR A 292 -11.47 -4.44 23.31
C TYR A 292 -10.63 -3.72 22.25
N PHE A 293 -9.34 -3.46 22.45
CA PHE A 293 -8.49 -2.93 21.38
C PHE A 293 -8.26 -4.01 20.29
N ASN A 294 -8.45 -3.73 19.00
CA ASN A 294 -8.10 -4.69 17.94
C ASN A 294 -6.98 -4.19 17.04
N ILE A 295 -7.20 -3.08 16.35
CA ILE A 295 -6.31 -2.56 15.32
C ILE A 295 -5.85 -1.16 15.73
N LEU A 296 -4.54 -0.90 15.69
CA LEU A 296 -4.00 0.46 15.75
C LEU A 296 -4.15 1.11 14.36
N GLY A 297 -5.10 2.04 14.23
CA GLY A 297 -5.35 2.77 12.98
C GLY A 297 -4.25 3.79 12.67
N HIS A 298 -3.94 3.97 11.38
CA HIS A 298 -2.95 4.88 10.79
C HIS A 298 -1.89 5.33 11.80
N ALA A 299 -1.06 4.36 12.19
CA ALA A 299 -0.35 4.34 13.47
C ALA A 299 0.66 5.47 13.68
N THR A 300 1.11 6.16 12.64
CA THR A 300 2.05 7.28 12.75
C THR A 300 1.38 8.63 12.60
N GLY A 301 0.10 8.63 12.17
CA GLY A 301 -0.69 9.83 11.88
C GLY A 301 -0.10 10.69 10.78
N ARG A 302 0.82 10.17 9.95
CA ARG A 302 1.44 10.94 8.88
C ARG A 302 0.40 11.35 7.83
N LEU A 303 0.63 12.50 7.21
CA LEU A 303 -0.01 12.92 5.97
C LEU A 303 1.09 13.24 4.97
N LEU A 304 1.25 12.44 3.92
CA LEU A 304 2.29 12.60 2.90
C LEU A 304 2.28 14.03 2.36
N LYS A 305 3.47 14.65 2.31
CA LYS A 305 3.70 16.05 1.90
C LYS A 305 3.02 17.13 2.77
N SER A 306 2.35 16.78 3.87
CA SER A 306 1.63 17.73 4.72
C SER A 306 2.04 17.66 6.21
N ARG A 307 1.95 16.48 6.82
CA ARG A 307 2.23 16.25 8.24
C ARG A 307 3.22 15.09 8.41
N PRO A 308 4.41 15.30 9.01
CA PRO A 308 5.31 14.20 9.33
C PRO A 308 4.68 13.25 10.36
N PRO A 309 5.15 12.01 10.47
CA PRO A 309 4.73 11.10 11.54
C PRO A 309 4.99 11.73 12.91
N TYR A 310 4.09 11.53 13.87
CA TYR A 310 4.37 11.88 15.27
C TYR A 310 5.43 10.92 15.84
N PRO A 311 6.22 11.35 16.83
CA PRO A 311 7.32 10.53 17.35
C PRO A 311 6.77 9.35 18.15
N ILE A 312 7.02 8.13 17.66
CA ILE A 312 6.69 6.86 18.33
C ILE A 312 7.75 5.81 17.99
N ASN A 313 7.92 4.84 18.90
CA ASN A 313 8.75 3.67 18.66
C ASN A 313 7.91 2.51 18.12
N ILE A 314 7.85 2.37 16.80
CA ILE A 314 7.05 1.35 16.10
C ILE A 314 7.47 -0.08 16.46
N GLU A 315 8.76 -0.35 16.65
CA GLU A 315 9.25 -1.68 17.03
C GLU A 315 8.69 -2.11 18.39
N LYS A 316 8.74 -1.23 19.40
CA LYS A 316 8.12 -1.47 20.71
C LYS A 316 6.61 -1.68 20.61
N ILE A 317 5.93 -0.90 19.76
CA ILE A 317 4.49 -1.02 19.53
C ILE A 317 4.14 -2.37 18.89
N LEU A 318 4.91 -2.81 17.89
CA LEU A 318 4.71 -4.11 17.23
C LEU A 318 4.94 -5.28 18.20
N LEU A 319 5.98 -5.22 19.04
CA LEU A 319 6.20 -6.23 20.08
C LEU A 319 5.04 -6.26 21.08
N ALA A 320 4.59 -5.09 21.55
CA ALA A 320 3.46 -4.99 22.45
C ALA A 320 2.15 -5.50 21.83
N ALA A 321 1.95 -5.24 20.53
CA ALA A 321 0.80 -5.71 19.76
C ALA A 321 0.80 -7.24 19.65
N LYS A 322 1.97 -7.84 19.33
CA LYS A 322 2.14 -9.30 19.30
C LYS A 322 1.77 -9.94 20.64
N ASP A 323 2.28 -9.41 21.75
CA ASP A 323 2.04 -9.97 23.09
C ASP A 323 0.57 -9.89 23.51
N ARG A 324 -0.18 -8.94 22.95
CA ARG A 324 -1.56 -8.62 23.31
C ARG A 324 -2.60 -9.14 22.33
N GLY A 325 -2.18 -9.69 21.19
CA GLY A 325 -3.08 -10.06 20.10
C GLY A 325 -3.75 -8.85 19.42
N CYS A 326 -3.01 -7.74 19.30
CA CYS A 326 -3.41 -6.56 18.56
C CYS A 326 -2.71 -6.51 17.19
N TYR A 327 -3.27 -5.72 16.29
CA TYR A 327 -2.80 -5.59 14.90
C TYR A 327 -2.55 -4.12 14.56
N LEU A 328 -1.84 -3.87 13.46
CA LEU A 328 -1.62 -2.51 12.93
C LEU A 328 -2.31 -2.35 11.59
N GLU A 329 -2.76 -1.14 11.32
CA GLU A 329 -3.31 -0.76 10.04
C GLU A 329 -2.23 -0.35 9.02
N LEU A 330 -2.42 -0.79 7.78
CA LEU A 330 -1.91 -0.18 6.57
C LEU A 330 -3.08 0.54 5.87
N ASN A 331 -3.19 1.82 6.15
CA ASN A 331 -4.25 2.68 5.66
C ASN A 331 -3.93 3.11 4.23
N ALA A 332 -4.77 2.72 3.29
CA ALA A 332 -4.53 2.89 1.87
C ALA A 332 -4.92 4.27 1.32
N GLN A 333 -5.34 5.22 2.16
CA GLN A 333 -5.59 6.59 1.71
C GLN A 333 -4.33 7.14 1.02
N PRO A 334 -4.45 7.73 -0.18
CA PRO A 334 -3.29 8.20 -0.96
C PRO A 334 -2.44 9.23 -0.22
N TYR A 335 -3.04 9.98 0.70
CA TYR A 335 -2.35 10.97 1.52
C TYR A 335 -1.81 10.40 2.83
N ARG A 336 -2.09 9.14 3.20
CA ARG A 336 -1.57 8.46 4.40
C ARG A 336 -0.55 7.38 4.05
N LEU A 337 -0.99 6.32 3.37
CA LEU A 337 -0.25 5.06 3.15
C LEU A 337 0.41 4.55 4.44
N ASP A 338 -0.31 4.57 5.56
CA ASP A 338 0.25 4.46 6.91
C ASP A 338 -0.25 3.19 7.63
N ILE A 339 0.59 2.23 8.01
CA ILE A 339 2.05 2.27 8.12
C ILE A 339 2.82 2.12 6.81
N ASN A 340 4.07 2.59 6.76
CA ASN A 340 4.90 2.46 5.55
C ASN A 340 5.36 1.02 5.26
N ASP A 341 5.97 0.80 4.10
CA ASP A 341 6.46 -0.49 3.60
C ASP A 341 7.50 -1.13 4.53
N HIS A 342 8.41 -0.33 5.08
CA HIS A 342 9.41 -0.81 6.05
C HIS A 342 8.75 -1.37 7.31
N TYR A 343 7.74 -0.69 7.84
CA TYR A 343 7.02 -1.15 9.03
C TYR A 343 6.08 -2.30 8.73
N CYS A 344 5.54 -2.41 7.51
CA CYS A 344 4.85 -3.62 7.05
C CYS A 344 5.80 -4.83 7.10
N LYS A 345 7.01 -4.69 6.54
CA LYS A 345 8.02 -5.76 6.59
C LYS A 345 8.43 -6.10 8.02
N LEU A 346 8.62 -5.09 8.88
CA LEU A 346 8.93 -5.30 10.29
C LEU A 346 7.79 -6.03 11.02
N ALA A 347 6.53 -5.68 10.75
CA ALA A 347 5.37 -6.36 11.33
C ALA A 347 5.37 -7.85 10.97
N LYS A 348 5.61 -8.17 9.69
CA LYS A 348 5.78 -9.54 9.22
C LYS A 348 6.92 -10.27 9.92
N ASP A 349 8.10 -9.66 9.99
CA ASP A 349 9.29 -10.26 10.60
C ASP A 349 9.09 -10.54 12.10
N ILE A 350 8.30 -9.70 12.80
CA ILE A 350 7.90 -9.90 14.21
C ILE A 350 6.78 -10.95 14.34
N GLY A 351 5.95 -11.13 13.30
CA GLY A 351 4.80 -12.03 13.28
C GLY A 351 3.47 -11.37 13.67
N VAL A 352 3.35 -10.05 13.48
CA VAL A 352 2.11 -9.29 13.64
C VAL A 352 1.43 -9.16 12.28
N LYS A 353 0.15 -9.52 12.19
CA LYS A 353 -0.64 -9.33 10.98
C LYS A 353 -1.01 -7.86 10.78
N VAL A 354 -1.17 -7.46 9.52
CA VAL A 354 -1.57 -6.10 9.12
C VAL A 354 -3.02 -6.10 8.65
N ALA A 355 -3.79 -5.08 9.04
CA ALA A 355 -5.09 -4.79 8.43
C ALA A 355 -4.90 -3.75 7.32
N ILE A 356 -5.25 -4.08 6.08
CA ILE A 356 -5.28 -3.10 4.99
C ILE A 356 -6.68 -2.48 4.98
N SER A 357 -6.78 -1.17 4.86
CA SER A 357 -8.07 -0.50 4.80
C SER A 357 -8.08 0.60 3.77
N SER A 358 -9.26 0.95 3.24
CA SER A 358 -9.37 2.13 2.37
C SER A 358 -9.54 3.42 3.16
N ASP A 359 -10.03 3.36 4.41
CA ASP A 359 -10.41 4.54 5.21
C ASP A 359 -11.36 5.45 4.38
N ALA A 360 -12.29 4.78 3.69
CA ALA A 360 -13.16 5.42 2.71
C ALA A 360 -14.20 6.31 3.36
N HIS A 361 -14.21 7.57 2.98
CA HIS A 361 -15.23 8.57 3.31
C HIS A 361 -16.19 8.81 2.13
N ALA A 362 -16.01 8.10 1.02
CA ALA A 362 -16.89 8.09 -0.14
C ALA A 362 -16.72 6.79 -0.93
N ILE A 363 -17.75 6.36 -1.67
CA ILE A 363 -17.75 5.11 -2.42
C ILE A 363 -16.52 4.94 -3.33
N GLN A 364 -16.10 6.00 -4.03
CA GLN A 364 -14.97 5.91 -4.96
C GLN A 364 -13.64 5.62 -4.24
N GLN A 365 -13.55 5.97 -2.96
CA GLN A 365 -12.35 5.77 -2.14
C GLN A 365 -12.17 4.30 -1.74
N LEU A 366 -13.19 3.44 -1.86
CA LEU A 366 -13.04 1.99 -1.70
C LEU A 366 -12.00 1.41 -2.69
N ASN A 367 -11.79 2.08 -3.83
CA ASN A 367 -10.78 1.68 -4.81
C ASN A 367 -9.34 1.95 -4.35
N TYR A 368 -9.14 2.72 -3.27
CA TYR A 368 -7.82 2.97 -2.71
C TYR A 368 -7.19 1.74 -2.09
N MET A 369 -7.95 0.67 -1.80
CA MET A 369 -7.42 -0.64 -1.38
C MET A 369 -6.23 -1.09 -2.27
N GLN A 370 -6.27 -0.80 -3.57
CA GLN A 370 -5.18 -1.09 -4.50
C GLN A 370 -3.84 -0.47 -4.10
N LEU A 371 -3.85 0.74 -3.52
CA LEU A 371 -2.64 1.41 -3.03
C LEU A 371 -2.11 0.73 -1.76
N GLY A 372 -3.01 0.21 -0.92
CA GLY A 372 -2.66 -0.63 0.22
C GLY A 372 -1.97 -1.92 -0.23
N ILE A 373 -2.49 -2.59 -1.26
CA ILE A 373 -1.83 -3.77 -1.87
C ILE A 373 -0.42 -3.43 -2.36
N TYR A 374 -0.26 -2.31 -3.08
CA TYR A 374 1.07 -1.88 -3.52
C TYR A 374 2.05 -1.71 -2.37
N GLN A 375 1.63 -1.05 -1.29
CA GLN A 375 2.47 -0.84 -0.12
C GLN A 375 2.75 -2.15 0.64
N ALA A 376 1.77 -3.05 0.75
CA ALA A 376 1.89 -4.38 1.34
C ALA A 376 2.90 -5.26 0.58
N ARG A 377 2.85 -5.24 -0.75
CA ARG A 377 3.81 -5.94 -1.62
C ARG A 377 5.23 -5.45 -1.41
N ARG A 378 5.44 -4.13 -1.33
CA ARG A 378 6.74 -3.53 -0.97
C ARG A 378 7.21 -3.92 0.44
N GLY A 379 6.27 -4.16 1.35
CA GLY A 379 6.50 -4.71 2.68
C GLY A 379 6.66 -6.24 2.73
N TRP A 380 6.78 -6.90 1.58
CA TRP A 380 6.93 -8.36 1.45
C TRP A 380 5.76 -9.17 2.03
N LEU A 381 4.58 -8.56 2.19
CA LEU A 381 3.43 -9.24 2.78
C LEU A 381 2.87 -10.29 1.82
N GLU A 382 2.59 -11.47 2.38
CA GLU A 382 1.83 -12.53 1.75
C GLU A 382 0.38 -12.50 2.25
N LYS A 383 -0.51 -13.26 1.60
CA LYS A 383 -1.90 -13.45 2.04
C LYS A 383 -2.06 -13.74 3.54
N LYS A 384 -1.20 -14.61 4.09
CA LYS A 384 -1.25 -15.05 5.51
C LYS A 384 -0.89 -13.95 6.52
N ASP A 385 -0.25 -12.87 6.04
CA ASP A 385 0.22 -11.75 6.85
C ASP A 385 -0.84 -10.66 6.99
N VAL A 386 -1.95 -10.75 6.26
CA VAL A 386 -2.98 -9.71 6.15
C VAL A 386 -4.34 -10.20 6.66
N LEU A 387 -4.97 -9.44 7.56
CA LEU A 387 -6.25 -9.81 8.18
C LEU A 387 -7.39 -9.91 7.16
N ASN A 388 -7.39 -9.04 6.16
CA ASN A 388 -8.42 -8.95 5.14
C ASN A 388 -8.51 -10.20 4.25
N CYS A 389 -7.52 -11.09 4.31
CA CYS A 389 -7.48 -12.31 3.51
C CYS A 389 -8.19 -13.50 4.16
N PHE A 390 -8.61 -13.35 5.42
CA PHE A 390 -9.36 -14.36 6.15
C PHE A 390 -10.86 -14.14 5.95
N SER A 391 -11.62 -15.24 5.89
CA SER A 391 -13.09 -15.19 5.93
C SER A 391 -13.56 -14.61 7.25
N TRP A 392 -14.81 -14.14 7.31
CA TRP A 392 -15.35 -13.59 8.55
C TRP A 392 -15.23 -14.54 9.77
N PRO A 393 -15.58 -15.84 9.69
CA PRO A 393 -15.41 -16.75 10.83
C PRO A 393 -13.97 -16.89 11.31
N GLU A 394 -12.99 -16.91 10.39
CA GLU A 394 -11.57 -16.97 10.73
C GLU A 394 -11.10 -15.66 11.37
N LEU A 395 -11.54 -14.52 10.83
CA LEU A 395 -11.22 -13.20 11.36
C LEU A 395 -11.79 -13.01 12.77
N GLN A 396 -13.01 -13.50 13.06
CA GLN A 396 -13.59 -13.48 14.41
C GLN A 396 -12.69 -14.18 15.44
N LEU A 397 -12.10 -15.31 15.06
CA LEU A 397 -11.18 -16.05 15.95
C LEU A 397 -9.89 -15.26 16.18
N LEU A 398 -9.36 -14.60 15.15
CA LEU A 398 -8.17 -13.76 15.24
C LEU A 398 -8.40 -12.48 16.08
N LEU A 399 -9.60 -11.91 16.03
CA LEU A 399 -9.96 -10.69 16.76
C LEU A 399 -10.34 -10.96 18.22
N LYS A 400 -10.56 -12.21 18.60
CA LYS A 400 -10.89 -12.58 19.98
C LYS A 400 -9.67 -12.40 20.87
N ARG A 401 -9.81 -11.56 21.89
CA ARG A 401 -8.80 -11.32 22.91
C ARG A 401 -9.31 -11.83 24.26
N ASN A 402 -8.38 -12.35 25.08
CA ASN A 402 -8.69 -12.92 26.39
C ASN A 402 -8.77 -11.86 27.48
#